data_AF-A0A6A6JGM9-F1
#
_entry.id   AF-A0A6A6JGM9-F1
#
_cell.length_a   1.000
_cell.length_b   1.000
_cell.length_c   1.000
_cell.angle_alpha   90.00
_cell.angle_beta   90.00
_cell.angle_gamma   90.00
#
_symmetry.space_group_name_H-M   'P 1'
#
loop_
_entity.id
_entity.type
_entity.pdbx_description
1 polymer ?
#
loop_
_entity_poly.entity_id
_entity_poly.type
_entity_poly.pdbx_seq_one_letter_code
_entity_poly.pdbx_strand_id
1 'polypeptide(L)'
;MAKFKISSLRTVRQWPTLTKDNRVSFFSNDWKSSRPKFVRPVIGGGVMFMLLFLGACSYFYGTLYHSNYRYDNFRVLAVDYDGGVIGRSLQAAYQQLEGPHFFNLEFRSPSEYPSDDNVLHAVWEGKYWAAIFATEGASERLGAAIQGDNADRYNPAEALHYIWNGQYYPVFSTSVVKANIQTLVAATRIAYNRINGTGASAMLDQRNPAAVQALLNPIAATERNIKDASYSAAVLYGTIGSVTPVLSQFFFLLLLNGMFLEYQLYTQVTVGSSLVVRLGAGIFYSLGSALVQAGYWWAFGEDWDVNGAQFILTWLVLWVLMMDHQLLLETAFLLVPLPATPFIMLIWMFMNIPSTLSPLELQAGFFHWAMAIPGYNAYATLVTIWTGGARNRLYRTLPILFAWLVAGLIGTTLAHWRACHLAFKRQRVDVLERRDDKSGEAGQPAEGVMVSNQPAV
;
A
#
# COMPACT_ATOMS: atom_id res chain seq x y z
N MET A 1 -30.43 29.03 -14.69
CA MET A 1 -30.70 28.81 -13.26
C MET A 1 -32.04 28.09 -13.11
N ALA A 2 -32.04 26.75 -13.13
CA ALA A 2 -33.25 25.96 -12.94
C ALA A 2 -33.56 25.85 -11.44
N LYS A 3 -34.69 26.41 -11.00
CA LYS A 3 -35.15 26.33 -9.60
C LYS A 3 -35.62 24.89 -9.31
N PHE A 4 -34.76 24.08 -8.70
CA PHE A 4 -35.17 22.83 -8.07
C PHE A 4 -36.03 23.15 -6.84
N LYS A 5 -37.36 23.07 -7.00
CA LYS A 5 -38.31 23.21 -5.90
C LYS A 5 -38.35 21.87 -5.16
N ILE A 6 -37.65 21.76 -4.04
CA ILE A 6 -37.70 20.57 -3.18
C ILE A 6 -39.14 20.47 -2.64
N SER A 7 -39.93 19.57 -3.24
CA SER A 7 -41.26 19.26 -2.74
C SER A 7 -41.14 18.59 -1.37
N SER A 8 -41.95 19.03 -0.40
CA SER A 8 -42.09 18.42 0.91
C SER A 8 -42.24 16.89 0.80
N LEU A 9 -41.60 16.14 1.70
CA LEU A 9 -41.68 14.66 1.78
C LEU A 9 -43.12 14.13 1.79
N ARG A 10 -44.09 14.93 2.25
CA ARG A 10 -45.52 14.58 2.20
C ARG A 10 -46.07 14.51 0.78
N THR A 11 -45.61 15.40 -0.11
CA THR A 11 -46.02 15.46 -1.52
C THR A 11 -45.44 14.29 -2.31
N VAL A 12 -44.22 13.85 -1.96
CA VAL A 12 -43.58 12.66 -2.56
C VAL A 12 -44.33 11.37 -2.21
N ARG A 13 -44.82 11.26 -0.97
CA ARG A 13 -45.60 10.09 -0.52
C ARG A 13 -46.96 9.95 -1.23
N GLN A 14 -47.48 11.04 -1.78
CA GLN A 14 -48.74 11.07 -2.53
C GLN A 14 -48.57 10.71 -4.01
N TRP A 15 -47.35 10.45 -4.47
CA TRP A 15 -47.15 10.00 -5.84
C TRP A 15 -47.84 8.64 -6.05
N PRO A 16 -48.59 8.45 -7.15
CA PRO A 16 -49.33 7.22 -7.42
C PRO A 16 -48.44 5.96 -7.41
N THR A 17 -47.14 6.11 -7.69
CA THR A 17 -46.15 5.04 -7.67
C THR A 17 -45.69 4.64 -6.26
N LEU A 18 -45.95 5.47 -5.24
CA LEU A 18 -45.51 5.32 -3.85
C LEU A 18 -46.66 5.09 -2.87
N THR A 19 -47.91 5.11 -3.33
CA THR A 19 -49.07 4.79 -2.50
C THR A 19 -49.06 3.33 -2.06
N LYS A 20 -49.59 3.06 -0.86
CA LYS A 20 -49.64 1.71 -0.27
C LYS A 20 -50.57 0.78 -1.06
N ASP A 21 -51.56 1.34 -1.74
CA ASP A 21 -52.54 0.56 -2.51
C ASP A 21 -51.89 -0.19 -3.68
N ASN A 22 -50.75 0.33 -4.18
CA ASN A 22 -49.97 -0.29 -5.25
C ASN A 22 -48.78 -1.13 -4.75
N ARG A 23 -48.65 -1.35 -3.43
CA ARG A 23 -47.46 -1.98 -2.81
C ARG A 23 -47.85 -2.91 -1.67
N VAL A 24 -47.36 -4.15 -1.72
CA VAL A 24 -47.53 -5.10 -0.60
C VAL A 24 -46.52 -4.84 0.51
N SER A 25 -46.96 -4.98 1.76
CA SER A 25 -46.07 -4.91 2.92
C SER A 25 -45.14 -6.13 2.96
N PHE A 26 -43.89 -5.95 3.37
CA PHE A 26 -42.93 -7.04 3.59
C PHE A 26 -43.45 -8.11 4.57
N PHE A 27 -44.26 -7.69 5.54
CA PHE A 27 -44.83 -8.58 6.56
C PHE A 27 -46.20 -9.17 6.17
N SER A 28 -46.73 -8.83 4.99
CA SER A 28 -47.99 -9.38 4.49
C SER A 28 -47.90 -10.89 4.24
N ASN A 29 -49.06 -11.54 4.18
CA ASN A 29 -49.15 -12.95 3.81
C ASN A 29 -48.74 -13.20 2.36
N ASP A 30 -48.98 -12.22 1.46
CA ASP A 30 -48.62 -12.28 0.05
C ASP A 30 -47.10 -12.44 -0.15
N TRP A 31 -46.30 -11.85 0.76
CA TRP A 31 -44.84 -11.93 0.69
C TRP A 31 -44.24 -13.06 1.56
N LYS A 32 -45.07 -13.89 2.21
CA LYS A 32 -44.62 -14.96 3.14
C LYS A 32 -43.67 -15.97 2.50
N SER A 33 -43.88 -16.32 1.23
CA SER A 33 -43.03 -17.27 0.48
C SER A 33 -41.71 -16.65 0.01
N SER A 34 -41.69 -15.34 -0.25
CA SER A 34 -40.51 -14.59 -0.74
C SER A 34 -39.60 -14.10 0.40
N ARG A 35 -40.15 -13.85 1.59
CA ARG A 35 -39.39 -13.47 2.80
C ARG A 35 -38.13 -14.30 3.05
N PRO A 36 -38.21 -15.62 3.19
CA PRO A 36 -37.01 -16.43 3.47
C PRO A 36 -36.02 -16.44 2.30
N LYS A 37 -36.48 -16.26 1.04
CA LYS A 37 -35.61 -16.18 -0.14
C LYS A 37 -34.79 -14.88 -0.18
N PHE A 38 -35.28 -13.82 0.45
CA PHE A 38 -34.54 -12.56 0.63
C PHE A 38 -33.69 -12.57 1.91
N VAL A 39 -34.29 -12.93 3.05
CA VAL A 39 -33.64 -12.84 4.36
C VAL A 39 -32.44 -13.79 4.46
N ARG A 40 -32.54 -15.02 3.94
CA ARG A 40 -31.45 -16.00 4.06
C ARG A 40 -30.16 -15.57 3.34
N PRO A 41 -30.17 -15.15 2.05
CA PRO A 41 -28.96 -14.66 1.40
C PRO A 41 -28.41 -13.38 2.02
N VAL A 42 -29.27 -12.47 2.51
CA VAL A 42 -28.83 -11.23 3.17
C VAL A 42 -28.10 -11.54 4.47
N ILE A 43 -28.66 -12.39 5.34
CA ILE A 43 -28.00 -12.81 6.57
C ILE A 43 -26.73 -13.60 6.27
N GLY A 44 -26.81 -14.58 5.36
CA GLY A 44 -25.66 -15.41 4.99
C GLY A 44 -24.50 -14.58 4.41
N GLY A 45 -24.80 -13.69 3.47
CA GLY A 45 -23.82 -12.76 2.89
C GLY A 45 -23.28 -11.78 3.93
N GLY A 46 -24.13 -11.25 4.82
CA GLY A 46 -23.71 -10.39 5.93
C GLY A 46 -22.73 -11.07 6.88
N VAL A 47 -23.02 -12.30 7.32
CA VAL A 47 -22.11 -13.10 8.15
C VAL A 47 -20.81 -13.39 7.41
N MET A 48 -20.88 -13.73 6.12
CA MET A 48 -19.68 -13.97 5.31
C MET A 48 -18.80 -12.72 5.20
N PHE A 49 -19.39 -11.53 5.05
CA PHE A 49 -18.63 -10.27 5.10
C PHE A 49 -18.01 -10.03 6.47
N MET A 50 -18.73 -10.28 7.56
CA MET A 50 -18.18 -10.15 8.92
C MET A 50 -16.97 -11.06 9.12
N LEU A 51 -17.06 -12.33 8.69
CA LEU A 51 -15.95 -13.28 8.76
C LEU A 51 -14.79 -12.86 7.85
N LEU A 52 -15.08 -12.35 6.66
CA LEU A 52 -14.07 -11.84 5.75
C LEU A 52 -13.33 -10.65 6.35
N PHE A 53 -14.05 -9.65 6.86
CA PHE A 53 -13.44 -8.49 7.52
C PHE A 53 -12.66 -8.90 8.76
N LEU A 54 -13.16 -9.85 9.55
CA LEU A 54 -12.41 -10.41 10.66
C LEU A 54 -11.09 -11.01 10.19
N GLY A 55 -11.09 -11.86 9.16
CA GLY A 55 -9.88 -12.48 8.62
C GLY A 55 -8.92 -11.44 8.01
N ALA A 56 -9.44 -10.52 7.20
CA ALA A 56 -8.66 -9.49 6.53
C ALA A 56 -8.03 -8.48 7.50
N CYS A 57 -8.80 -8.02 8.50
CA CYS A 57 -8.27 -7.18 9.56
C CYS A 57 -7.28 -7.96 10.42
N SER A 58 -7.54 -9.23 10.76
CA SER A 58 -6.58 -10.05 11.51
C SER A 58 -5.26 -10.21 10.76
N TYR A 59 -5.30 -10.39 9.43
CA TYR A 59 -4.12 -10.39 8.57
C TYR A 59 -3.39 -9.05 8.63
N PHE A 60 -4.11 -7.94 8.43
CA PHE A 60 -3.56 -6.58 8.43
C PHE A 60 -2.91 -6.19 9.77
N TYR A 61 -3.57 -6.46 10.90
CA TYR A 61 -2.99 -6.22 12.23
C TYR A 61 -1.90 -7.24 12.57
N GLY A 62 -2.01 -8.47 12.06
CA GLY A 62 -1.03 -9.53 12.26
C GLY A 62 0.35 -9.18 11.69
N THR A 63 0.42 -8.45 10.57
CA THR A 63 1.72 -8.03 10.01
C THR A 63 2.47 -7.05 10.92
N LEU A 64 1.74 -6.24 11.68
CA LEU A 64 2.28 -5.26 12.63
C LEU A 64 2.40 -5.80 14.06
N TYR A 65 1.78 -6.95 14.34
CA TYR A 65 1.74 -7.51 15.68
C TYR A 65 3.17 -7.79 16.18
N HIS A 66 3.53 -7.18 17.31
CA HIS A 66 4.87 -7.25 17.90
C HIS A 66 5.99 -6.69 17.01
N SER A 67 5.70 -5.77 16.08
CA SER A 67 6.74 -5.10 15.29
C SER A 67 7.81 -4.43 16.16
N ASN A 68 7.41 -3.84 17.28
CA ASN A 68 8.32 -3.18 18.24
C ASN A 68 9.32 -4.13 18.90
N TYR A 69 9.07 -5.44 18.93
CA TYR A 69 9.99 -6.45 19.47
C TYR A 69 10.93 -7.03 18.40
N ARG A 70 10.86 -6.49 17.18
CA ARG A 70 11.65 -6.93 16.02
C ARG A 70 12.47 -5.79 15.44
N TYR A 71 12.70 -4.74 16.22
CA TYR A 71 13.49 -3.59 15.78
C TYR A 71 14.96 -3.98 15.60
N ASP A 72 15.43 -5.02 16.28
CA ASP A 72 16.74 -5.63 16.13
C ASP A 72 16.98 -6.19 14.70
N ASN A 73 15.94 -6.48 13.93
CA ASN A 73 16.08 -6.83 12.52
C ASN A 73 16.52 -5.65 11.64
N PHE A 74 16.38 -4.42 12.10
CA PHE A 74 16.98 -3.26 11.44
C PHE A 74 18.47 -3.24 11.71
N ARG A 75 19.25 -3.45 10.65
CA ARG A 75 20.70 -3.37 10.70
C ARG A 75 21.15 -1.95 10.43
N VAL A 76 21.91 -1.38 11.35
CA VAL A 76 22.51 -0.05 11.26
C VAL A 76 24.02 -0.22 11.36
N LEU A 77 24.76 0.37 10.43
CA LEU A 77 26.22 0.30 10.40
C LEU A 77 26.81 1.28 11.42
N ALA A 78 27.76 0.83 12.25
CA ALA A 78 28.59 1.69 13.06
C ALA A 78 30.06 1.62 12.62
N VAL A 79 30.71 2.77 12.45
CA VAL A 79 32.15 2.86 12.19
C VAL A 79 32.77 3.85 13.16
N ASP A 80 33.89 3.48 13.77
CA ASP A 80 34.64 4.35 14.66
C ASP A 80 35.94 4.80 13.97
N TYR A 81 35.93 5.99 13.36
CA TYR A 81 37.14 6.61 12.81
C TYR A 81 37.92 7.40 13.88
N ASP A 82 37.31 7.67 15.03
CA ASP A 82 37.93 8.43 16.12
C ASP A 82 38.95 7.56 16.86
N GLY A 83 38.60 6.30 17.16
CA GLY A 83 39.43 5.40 17.98
C GLY A 83 39.63 5.87 19.43
N GLY A 84 38.92 6.94 19.83
CA GLY A 84 39.11 7.67 21.07
C GLY A 84 38.02 7.43 22.12
N VAL A 85 37.78 8.43 22.96
CA VAL A 85 36.75 8.36 24.01
C VAL A 85 35.35 8.45 23.41
N ILE A 86 35.15 9.26 22.36
CA ILE A 86 33.84 9.42 21.70
C ILE A 86 33.42 8.11 21.05
N GLY A 87 34.30 7.46 20.30
CA GLY A 87 34.06 6.12 19.74
C GLY A 87 33.71 5.07 20.81
N ARG A 88 34.50 5.01 21.90
CA ARG A 88 34.19 4.13 23.05
C ARG A 88 32.87 4.48 23.74
N SER A 89 32.51 5.75 23.80
CA SER A 89 31.24 6.20 24.38
C SER A 89 30.05 5.79 23.53
N LEU A 90 30.19 5.81 22.20
CA LEU A 90 29.18 5.32 21.26
C LEU A 90 28.93 3.83 21.47
N GLN A 91 30.00 3.04 21.62
CA GLN A 91 29.90 1.61 21.91
C GLN A 91 29.25 1.34 23.28
N ALA A 92 29.66 2.06 24.32
CA ALA A 92 29.10 1.93 25.67
C ALA A 92 27.63 2.39 25.75
N ALA A 93 27.21 3.33 24.90
CA ALA A 93 25.82 3.74 24.77
C ALA A 93 24.97 2.66 24.09
N TYR A 94 25.49 2.04 23.03
CA TYR A 94 24.79 0.94 22.37
C TYR A 94 24.58 -0.25 23.32
N GLN A 95 25.59 -0.64 24.09
CA GLN A 95 25.47 -1.72 25.09
C GLN A 95 24.38 -1.49 26.16
N GLN A 96 24.00 -0.23 26.41
CA GLN A 96 22.91 0.10 27.33
C GLN A 96 21.53 0.08 26.67
N LEU A 97 21.48 0.22 25.34
CA LEU A 97 20.24 0.32 24.55
C LEU A 97 19.93 -0.98 23.78
N GLU A 98 20.89 -1.87 23.62
CA GLU A 98 20.74 -3.10 22.86
C GLU A 98 19.58 -3.95 23.40
N GLY A 99 18.78 -4.48 22.49
CA GLY A 99 17.63 -5.32 22.81
C GLY A 99 16.59 -5.34 21.71
N PRO A 100 15.50 -6.11 21.89
CA PRO A 100 14.47 -6.31 20.86
C PRO A 100 13.74 -5.03 20.40
N HIS A 101 13.81 -3.98 21.22
CA HIS A 101 13.18 -2.67 20.98
C HIS A 101 14.11 -1.63 20.35
N PHE A 102 15.34 -2.02 20.03
CA PHE A 102 16.33 -1.15 19.43
C PHE A 102 16.90 -1.80 18.17
N PHE A 103 17.42 -1.00 17.24
CA PHE A 103 18.04 -1.57 16.04
C PHE A 103 19.33 -2.31 16.39
N ASN A 104 19.72 -3.27 15.55
CA ASN A 104 21.01 -3.92 15.68
C ASN A 104 22.10 -3.02 15.08
N LEU A 105 23.04 -2.59 15.93
CA LEU A 105 24.16 -1.75 15.54
C LEU A 105 25.39 -2.63 15.26
N GLU A 106 25.74 -2.75 13.99
CA GLU A 106 26.86 -3.56 13.53
C GLU A 106 28.13 -2.73 13.45
N PHE A 107 29.01 -2.87 14.44
CA PHE A 107 30.34 -2.25 14.41
C PHE A 107 31.21 -2.93 13.34
N ARG A 108 31.74 -2.12 12.42
CA ARG A 108 32.67 -2.53 11.36
C ARG A 108 33.94 -1.72 11.43
N SER A 109 35.02 -2.28 10.91
CA SER A 109 36.33 -1.61 10.92
C SER A 109 36.38 -0.47 9.91
N PRO A 110 37.07 0.64 10.22
CA PRO A 110 37.42 1.66 9.24
C PRO A 110 38.13 1.11 8.00
N SER A 111 38.81 -0.04 8.08
CA SER A 111 39.45 -0.65 6.89
C SER A 111 38.43 -1.17 5.87
N GLU A 112 37.25 -1.59 6.31
CA GLU A 112 36.16 -2.05 5.44
C GLU A 112 35.39 -0.87 4.82
N TYR A 113 35.26 0.21 5.57
CA TYR A 113 34.62 1.45 5.16
C TYR A 113 35.60 2.62 5.34
N PRO A 114 36.58 2.84 4.45
CA PRO A 114 37.62 3.84 4.65
C PRO A 114 37.17 5.29 4.45
N SER A 115 35.97 5.54 3.90
CA SER A 115 35.47 6.89 3.65
C SER A 115 33.97 7.02 3.95
N ASP A 116 33.54 8.24 4.22
CA ASP A 116 32.12 8.61 4.38
C ASP A 116 31.28 8.20 3.15
N ASP A 117 31.86 8.23 1.95
CA ASP A 117 31.18 7.82 0.73
C ASP A 117 30.99 6.29 0.66
N ASN A 118 31.91 5.49 1.22
CA ASN A 118 31.73 4.04 1.35
C ASN A 118 30.57 3.73 2.31
N VAL A 119 30.48 4.48 3.42
CA VAL A 119 29.38 4.35 4.40
C VAL A 119 28.05 4.76 3.75
N LEU A 120 28.03 5.89 3.04
CA LEU A 120 26.87 6.34 2.27
C LEU A 120 26.43 5.28 1.26
N HIS A 121 27.36 4.72 0.50
CA HIS A 121 27.08 3.72 -0.52
C HIS A 121 26.47 2.45 0.09
N ALA A 122 26.91 2.03 1.29
CA ALA A 122 26.34 0.88 1.99
C ALA A 122 24.86 1.08 2.37
N VAL A 123 24.50 2.30 2.82
CA VAL A 123 23.11 2.67 3.10
C VAL A 123 22.33 2.85 1.80
N TRP A 124 22.94 3.46 0.78
CA TRP A 124 22.35 3.67 -0.55
C TRP A 124 22.00 2.35 -1.25
N GLU A 125 22.86 1.34 -1.23
CA GLU A 125 22.57 0.00 -1.75
C GLU A 125 21.45 -0.72 -0.97
N GLY A 126 21.15 -0.26 0.25
CA GLY A 126 20.18 -0.86 1.15
C GLY A 126 20.69 -2.11 1.85
N LYS A 127 22.02 -2.21 2.08
CA LYS A 127 22.62 -3.23 2.97
C LYS A 127 22.28 -2.93 4.44
N TYR A 128 22.25 -1.65 4.79
CA TYR A 128 21.86 -1.14 6.10
C TYR A 128 20.72 -0.13 5.94
N TRP A 129 19.90 0.00 6.99
CA TRP A 129 18.84 1.01 7.05
C TRP A 129 19.38 2.42 7.32
N ALA A 130 20.47 2.48 8.07
CA ALA A 130 21.21 3.69 8.37
C ALA A 130 22.66 3.35 8.72
N ALA A 131 23.47 4.38 8.90
CA ALA A 131 24.79 4.29 9.46
C ALA A 131 25.02 5.44 10.45
N ILE A 132 25.84 5.22 11.47
CA ILE A 132 26.36 6.24 12.38
C ILE A 132 27.86 6.04 12.53
N PHE A 133 28.63 7.11 12.52
CA PHE A 133 30.07 7.00 12.70
C PHE A 133 30.64 8.17 13.50
N ALA A 134 31.65 7.87 14.32
CA ALA A 134 32.45 8.87 14.98
C ALA A 134 33.51 9.37 14.01
N THR A 135 33.65 10.69 13.85
CA THR A 135 34.58 11.26 12.88
C THR A 135 36.02 11.18 13.38
N GLU A 136 36.98 11.12 12.46
CA GLU A 136 38.41 11.06 12.79
C GLU A 136 38.82 12.23 13.68
N GLY A 137 39.54 11.97 14.76
CA GLY A 137 40.04 13.00 15.69
C GLY A 137 38.96 13.74 16.50
N ALA A 138 37.72 13.25 16.56
CA ALA A 138 36.64 13.90 17.30
C ALA A 138 36.97 14.06 18.80
N SER A 139 37.56 13.04 19.42
CA SER A 139 37.99 13.06 20.83
C SER A 139 39.10 14.06 21.09
N GLU A 140 40.06 14.15 20.16
CA GLU A 140 41.17 15.11 20.26
C GLU A 140 40.67 16.54 20.13
N ARG A 141 39.79 16.82 19.15
CA ARG A 141 39.15 18.13 18.98
C ARG A 141 38.36 18.56 20.21
N LEU A 142 37.60 17.63 20.80
CA LEU A 142 36.86 17.90 22.03
C LEU A 142 37.81 18.15 23.22
N GLY A 143 38.86 17.34 23.36
CA GLY A 143 39.87 17.50 24.41
C GLY A 143 40.63 18.83 24.33
N ALA A 144 40.97 19.28 23.13
CA ALA A 144 41.58 20.58 22.88
C ALA A 144 40.63 21.73 23.23
N ALA A 145 39.37 21.65 22.79
CA ALA A 145 38.35 22.64 23.09
C ALA A 145 38.10 22.81 24.59
N ILE A 146 38.07 21.71 25.36
CA ILE A 146 37.91 21.74 26.82
C ILE A 146 39.11 22.42 27.51
N GLN A 147 40.32 22.26 26.97
CA GLN A 147 41.54 22.92 27.47
C GLN A 147 41.65 24.40 27.07
N GLY A 148 40.66 24.93 26.33
CA GLY A 148 40.63 26.31 25.86
C GLY A 148 41.26 26.53 24.48
N ASP A 149 41.81 25.49 23.84
CA ASP A 149 42.40 25.58 22.50
C ASP A 149 41.33 25.43 21.41
N ASN A 150 41.23 26.42 20.53
CA ASN A 150 40.21 26.52 19.47
C ASN A 150 38.76 26.30 19.96
N ALA A 151 38.47 26.56 21.24
CA ALA A 151 37.17 26.30 21.85
C ALA A 151 36.02 27.04 21.16
N ASP A 152 36.25 28.26 20.67
CA ASP A 152 35.26 29.05 19.93
C ASP A 152 34.85 28.45 18.58
N ARG A 153 35.66 27.52 18.05
CA ARG A 153 35.41 26.83 16.77
C ARG A 153 34.88 25.42 16.97
N TYR A 154 34.78 24.95 18.21
CA TYR A 154 34.32 23.60 18.49
C TYR A 154 32.85 23.44 18.13
N ASN A 155 32.55 22.53 17.20
CA ASN A 155 31.20 22.18 16.80
C ASN A 155 30.86 20.76 17.28
N PRO A 156 29.98 20.59 18.28
CA PRO A 156 29.59 19.27 18.76
C PRO A 156 28.95 18.39 17.67
N ALA A 157 28.35 18.99 16.63
CA ALA A 157 27.69 18.25 15.56
C ALA A 157 28.67 17.48 14.66
N GLU A 158 29.95 17.86 14.66
CA GLU A 158 31.01 17.18 13.90
C GLU A 158 31.53 15.93 14.62
N ALA A 159 31.11 15.67 15.87
CA ALA A 159 31.58 14.50 16.62
C ALA A 159 31.06 13.20 16.01
N LEU A 160 29.76 13.16 15.65
CA LEU A 160 29.10 12.00 15.09
C LEU A 160 28.38 12.39 13.80
N HIS A 161 28.50 11.59 12.76
CA HIS A 161 27.70 11.74 11.55
C HIS A 161 26.78 10.54 11.41
N TYR A 162 25.56 10.74 10.91
CA TYR A 162 24.68 9.62 10.60
C TYR A 162 23.97 9.79 9.26
N ILE A 163 23.81 8.66 8.56
CA ILE A 163 23.27 8.56 7.22
C ILE A 163 22.04 7.67 7.26
N TRP A 164 20.95 8.08 6.64
CA TRP A 164 19.71 7.29 6.57
C TRP A 164 18.87 7.68 5.35
N ASN A 165 17.78 6.96 5.07
CA ASN A 165 16.90 7.24 3.94
C ASN A 165 15.45 7.44 4.41
N GLY A 166 14.99 8.70 4.43
CA GLY A 166 13.63 9.05 4.84
C GLY A 166 12.53 8.55 3.90
N GLN A 167 12.82 8.37 2.61
CA GLN A 167 11.83 7.95 1.61
C GLN A 167 11.49 6.46 1.68
N TYR A 168 12.35 5.62 2.27
CA TYR A 168 12.10 4.19 2.38
C TYR A 168 11.22 3.87 3.59
N TYR A 169 9.96 3.49 3.39
CA TYR A 169 8.95 3.36 4.46
C TYR A 169 8.96 4.55 5.45
N PRO A 170 8.50 5.75 5.03
CA PRO A 170 8.72 7.00 5.76
C PRO A 170 8.31 6.98 7.24
N VAL A 171 7.23 6.28 7.57
CA VAL A 171 6.77 6.10 8.95
C VAL A 171 7.83 5.40 9.80
N PHE A 172 8.37 4.27 9.34
CA PHE A 172 9.33 3.48 10.11
C PHE A 172 10.74 4.08 10.08
N SER A 173 11.17 4.64 8.95
CA SER A 173 12.47 5.33 8.87
C SER A 173 12.53 6.54 9.80
N THR A 174 11.45 7.31 9.91
CA THR A 174 11.41 8.46 10.83
C THR A 174 11.19 8.04 12.28
N SER A 175 10.16 7.24 12.55
CA SER A 175 9.75 6.92 13.94
C SER A 175 10.62 5.88 14.63
N VAL A 176 11.33 5.03 13.87
CA VAL A 176 12.20 3.99 14.43
C VAL A 176 13.65 4.32 14.18
N VAL A 177 14.08 4.43 12.91
CA VAL A 177 15.50 4.57 12.57
C VAL A 177 16.05 5.91 13.05
N LYS A 178 15.49 7.04 12.58
CA LYS A 178 15.95 8.38 12.99
C LYS A 178 15.82 8.61 14.50
N ALA A 179 14.65 8.31 15.07
CA ALA A 179 14.40 8.52 16.50
C ALA A 179 15.34 7.70 17.40
N ASN A 180 15.61 6.44 17.05
CA ASN A 180 16.55 5.61 17.81
C ASN A 180 18.01 6.06 17.63
N ILE A 181 18.40 6.57 16.44
CA ILE A 181 19.74 7.17 16.26
C ILE A 181 19.89 8.41 17.15
N GLN A 182 18.87 9.28 17.21
CA GLN A 182 18.89 10.44 18.11
C GLN A 182 18.98 10.03 19.59
N THR A 183 18.28 8.96 19.97
CA THR A 183 18.39 8.34 21.30
C THR A 183 19.81 7.83 21.57
N LEU A 184 20.44 7.18 20.59
CA LEU A 184 21.83 6.70 20.67
C LEU A 184 22.83 7.86 20.84
N VAL A 185 22.66 8.95 20.08
CA VAL A 185 23.50 10.16 20.21
C VAL A 185 23.38 10.76 21.61
N ALA A 186 22.16 10.88 22.13
CA ALA A 186 21.93 11.36 23.50
C ALA A 186 22.57 10.43 24.55
N ALA A 187 22.41 9.12 24.40
CA ALA A 187 23.04 8.12 25.27
C ALA A 187 24.57 8.15 25.17
N THR A 188 25.13 8.44 23.98
CA THR A 188 26.58 8.58 23.75
C THR A 188 27.14 9.75 24.54
N ARG A 189 26.44 10.90 24.55
CA ARG A 189 26.80 12.04 25.40
C ARG A 189 26.79 11.69 26.90
N ILE A 190 25.78 10.94 27.35
CA ILE A 190 25.70 10.48 28.75
C ILE A 190 26.84 9.51 29.08
N ALA A 191 27.14 8.56 28.18
CA ALA A 191 28.24 7.61 28.31
C ALA A 191 29.60 8.32 28.37
N TYR A 192 29.82 9.33 27.52
CA TYR A 192 31.02 10.17 27.56
C TYR A 192 31.21 10.83 28.93
N ASN A 193 30.15 11.44 29.47
CA ASN A 193 30.21 12.08 30.79
C ASN A 193 30.54 11.08 31.91
N ARG A 194 30.09 9.82 31.81
CA ARG A 194 30.46 8.77 32.78
C ARG A 194 31.89 8.29 32.61
N ILE A 195 32.37 8.14 31.38
CA ILE A 195 33.69 7.58 31.07
C ILE A 195 34.80 8.61 31.31
N ASN A 196 34.59 9.86 30.87
CA ASN A 196 35.63 10.88 30.83
C ASN A 196 35.21 12.23 31.42
N GLY A 197 33.99 12.38 31.96
CA GLY A 197 33.50 13.67 32.46
C GLY A 197 34.34 14.24 33.61
N THR A 198 34.81 13.41 34.55
CA THR A 198 35.68 13.86 35.65
C THR A 198 37.06 14.26 35.14
N GLY A 199 37.65 13.45 34.24
CA GLY A 199 38.94 13.76 33.61
C GLY A 199 38.88 15.05 32.79
N ALA A 200 37.85 15.19 31.96
CA ALA A 200 37.58 16.40 31.19
C ALA A 200 37.39 17.64 32.08
N SER A 201 36.67 17.51 33.20
CA SER A 201 36.46 18.63 34.13
C SER A 201 37.75 19.08 34.82
N ALA A 202 38.70 18.18 35.05
CA ALA A 202 40.00 18.50 35.64
C ALA A 202 40.91 19.29 34.69
N MET A 203 40.71 19.11 33.38
CA MET A 203 41.48 19.78 32.31
C MET A 203 40.81 21.05 31.77
N LEU A 204 39.64 21.41 32.32
CA LEU A 204 38.81 22.51 31.83
C LEU A 204 39.49 23.88 32.03
N ASP A 205 39.61 24.66 30.97
CA ASP A 205 39.88 26.09 31.10
C ASP A 205 38.61 26.84 31.55
N GLN A 206 38.48 27.04 32.85
CA GLN A 206 37.33 27.73 33.46
C GLN A 206 37.22 29.21 33.07
N ARG A 207 38.27 29.80 32.48
CA ARG A 207 38.27 31.22 32.07
C ARG A 207 37.71 31.40 30.66
N ASN A 208 37.62 30.33 29.87
CA ASN A 208 37.08 30.37 28.52
C ASN A 208 35.62 29.87 28.51
N PRO A 209 34.62 30.74 28.28
CA PRO A 209 33.22 30.33 28.21
C PRO A 209 32.93 29.26 27.14
N ALA A 210 33.65 29.28 26.01
CA ALA A 210 33.47 28.28 24.96
C ALA A 210 33.98 26.89 25.38
N ALA A 211 35.04 26.83 26.19
CA ALA A 211 35.53 25.57 26.77
C ALA A 211 34.51 24.97 27.75
N VAL A 212 33.87 25.81 28.56
CA VAL A 212 32.77 25.40 29.44
C VAL A 212 31.58 24.88 28.61
N GLN A 213 31.22 25.55 27.51
CA GLN A 213 30.16 25.07 26.62
C GLN A 213 30.50 23.74 25.96
N ALA A 214 31.74 23.54 25.52
CA ALA A 214 32.22 22.27 24.97
C ALA A 214 32.10 21.12 26.00
N LEU A 215 32.41 21.37 27.27
CA LEU A 215 32.20 20.38 28.33
C LEU A 215 30.72 20.09 28.59
N LEU A 216 29.87 21.12 28.59
CA LEU A 216 28.44 20.96 28.87
C LEU A 216 27.70 20.27 27.72
N ASN A 217 28.08 20.54 26.47
CA ASN A 217 27.51 19.93 25.27
C ASN A 217 28.59 19.30 24.38
N PRO A 218 29.18 18.17 24.80
CA PRO A 218 30.39 17.63 24.17
C PRO A 218 30.14 16.83 22.90
N ILE A 219 28.92 16.36 22.67
CA ILE A 219 28.62 15.46 21.55
C ILE A 219 27.23 15.79 21.01
N ALA A 220 27.17 16.08 19.72
CA ALA A 220 25.95 16.07 18.93
C ALA A 220 26.22 15.29 17.63
N ALA A 221 25.24 15.30 16.71
CA ALA A 221 25.41 14.61 15.44
C ALA A 221 24.91 15.41 14.25
N THR A 222 25.61 15.28 13.13
CA THR A 222 25.21 15.82 11.83
C THR A 222 24.41 14.78 11.05
N GLU A 223 23.26 15.19 10.54
CA GLU A 223 22.36 14.37 9.75
C GLU A 223 22.69 14.46 8.26
N ARG A 224 22.81 13.32 7.58
CA ARG A 224 22.87 13.22 6.12
C ARG A 224 21.77 12.28 5.62
N ASN A 225 20.63 12.86 5.24
CA ASN A 225 19.52 12.10 4.66
C ASN A 225 19.75 11.88 3.15
N ILE A 226 19.62 10.64 2.68
CA ILE A 226 19.73 10.26 1.27
C ILE A 226 18.62 10.91 0.44
N LYS A 227 17.38 10.80 0.92
CA LYS A 227 16.23 11.43 0.30
C LYS A 227 15.19 11.74 1.35
N ASP A 228 14.80 13.01 1.39
CA ASP A 228 13.82 13.47 2.36
C ASP A 228 12.39 13.14 1.94
N ALA A 229 11.57 12.81 2.94
CA ALA A 229 10.15 12.47 2.81
C ALA A 229 9.31 13.39 3.70
N SER A 230 9.68 14.67 3.74
CA SER A 230 9.11 15.69 4.64
C SER A 230 7.70 16.14 4.27
N TYR A 231 7.15 15.69 3.14
CA TYR A 231 5.80 16.05 2.71
C TYR A 231 4.73 15.21 3.42
N SER A 232 3.66 15.88 3.84
CA SER A 232 2.63 15.27 4.70
C SER A 232 1.89 14.10 4.02
N ALA A 233 1.83 14.10 2.69
CA ALA A 233 1.18 13.05 1.90
C ALA A 233 1.97 11.73 1.83
N ALA A 234 3.23 11.67 2.25
CA ALA A 234 4.09 10.48 2.15
C ALA A 234 3.48 9.25 2.86
N VAL A 235 2.81 9.47 4.00
CA VAL A 235 2.11 8.41 4.75
C VAL A 235 0.93 7.82 3.97
N LEU A 236 0.29 8.64 3.12
CA LEU A 236 -0.84 8.21 2.32
C LEU A 236 -0.40 7.28 1.19
N TYR A 237 0.82 7.41 0.67
CA TYR A 237 1.28 6.64 -0.49
C TYR A 237 1.39 5.14 -0.17
N GLY A 238 1.90 4.79 1.02
CA GLY A 238 1.96 3.41 1.50
C GLY A 238 0.63 2.84 1.99
N THR A 239 -0.38 3.68 2.21
CA THR A 239 -1.72 3.30 2.69
C THR A 239 -2.76 3.47 1.58
N ILE A 240 -3.46 4.61 1.54
CA ILE A 240 -4.52 4.92 0.56
C ILE A 240 -4.00 4.80 -0.86
N GLY A 241 -2.75 5.21 -1.11
CA GLY A 241 -2.08 5.10 -2.41
C GLY A 241 -2.01 3.68 -2.94
N SER A 242 -1.90 2.67 -2.08
CA SER A 242 -1.93 1.25 -2.45
C SER A 242 -3.36 0.70 -2.68
N VAL A 243 -4.36 1.30 -2.02
CA VAL A 243 -5.78 0.87 -2.08
C VAL A 243 -6.47 1.43 -3.32
N THR A 244 -6.22 2.70 -3.64
CA THR A 244 -6.86 3.42 -4.73
C THR A 244 -6.74 2.71 -6.09
N PRO A 245 -5.57 2.15 -6.49
CA PRO A 245 -5.45 1.33 -7.70
C PRO A 245 -6.47 0.20 -7.76
N VAL A 246 -6.64 -0.57 -6.68
CA VAL A 246 -7.56 -1.72 -6.69
C VAL A 246 -9.01 -1.26 -6.80
N LEU A 247 -9.38 -0.23 -6.04
CA LEU A 247 -10.74 0.33 -6.04
C LEU A 247 -11.11 0.92 -7.40
N SER A 248 -10.23 1.72 -8.01
CA SER A 248 -10.52 2.35 -9.30
C SER A 248 -10.75 1.31 -10.39
N GLN A 249 -9.90 0.27 -10.45
CA GLN A 249 -10.08 -0.81 -11.42
C GLN A 249 -11.36 -1.61 -11.16
N PHE A 250 -11.70 -1.89 -9.91
CA PHE A 250 -12.93 -2.59 -9.56
C PHE A 250 -14.19 -1.86 -10.04
N PHE A 251 -14.30 -0.55 -9.80
CA PHE A 251 -15.46 0.23 -10.22
C PHE A 251 -15.56 0.36 -11.73
N PHE A 252 -14.43 0.52 -12.43
CA PHE A 252 -14.42 0.49 -13.88
C PHE A 252 -14.88 -0.86 -14.43
N LEU A 253 -14.44 -1.97 -13.84
CA LEU A 253 -14.88 -3.30 -14.24
C LEU A 253 -16.38 -3.52 -14.01
N LEU A 254 -16.98 -2.93 -12.96
CA LEU A 254 -18.44 -2.97 -12.78
C LEU A 254 -19.16 -2.30 -13.96
N LEU A 255 -18.71 -1.10 -14.36
CA LEU A 255 -19.25 -0.40 -15.52
C LEU A 255 -19.06 -1.21 -16.80
N LEU A 256 -17.83 -1.67 -17.07
CA LEU A 256 -17.50 -2.41 -18.28
C LEU A 256 -18.31 -3.70 -18.39
N ASN A 257 -18.46 -4.46 -17.30
CA ASN A 257 -19.28 -5.67 -17.28
C ASN A 257 -20.77 -5.35 -17.48
N GLY A 258 -21.28 -4.26 -16.89
CA GLY A 258 -22.66 -3.81 -17.11
C GLY A 258 -22.93 -3.54 -18.59
N MET A 259 -22.04 -2.78 -19.24
CA MET A 259 -22.16 -2.46 -20.67
C MET A 259 -22.05 -3.70 -21.56
N PHE A 260 -21.16 -4.64 -21.23
CA PHE A 260 -21.02 -5.90 -21.99
C PHE A 260 -22.29 -6.76 -21.92
N LEU A 261 -22.99 -6.75 -20.79
CA LEU A 261 -24.27 -7.46 -20.62
C LEU A 261 -25.42 -6.73 -21.31
N GLU A 262 -25.52 -5.41 -21.15
CA GLU A 262 -26.58 -4.58 -21.74
C GLU A 262 -26.59 -4.67 -23.27
N TYR A 263 -25.42 -4.55 -23.91
CA TYR A 263 -25.27 -4.65 -25.35
C TYR A 263 -25.05 -6.08 -25.86
N GLN A 264 -25.16 -7.08 -24.98
CA GLN A 264 -25.03 -8.50 -25.33
C GLN A 264 -23.75 -8.85 -26.12
N LEU A 265 -22.65 -8.16 -25.82
CA LEU A 265 -21.36 -8.32 -26.52
C LEU A 265 -20.81 -9.75 -26.44
N TYR A 266 -21.15 -10.49 -25.38
CA TYR A 266 -20.72 -11.90 -25.22
C TYR A 266 -21.39 -12.88 -26.19
N THR A 267 -22.55 -12.54 -26.75
CA THR A 267 -23.31 -13.42 -27.63
C THR A 267 -23.37 -12.92 -29.08
N GLN A 268 -23.37 -11.61 -29.28
CA GLN A 268 -23.53 -11.00 -30.62
C GLN A 268 -22.21 -10.75 -31.34
N VAL A 269 -21.10 -10.58 -30.60
CA VAL A 269 -19.79 -10.25 -31.17
C VAL A 269 -18.88 -11.47 -31.12
N THR A 270 -17.94 -11.56 -32.07
CA THR A 270 -16.94 -12.63 -32.07
C THR A 270 -16.10 -12.60 -30.79
N VAL A 271 -15.67 -13.77 -30.33
CA VAL A 271 -14.91 -13.91 -29.08
C VAL A 271 -13.61 -13.10 -29.12
N GLY A 272 -12.91 -13.10 -30.25
CA GLY A 272 -11.68 -12.31 -30.42
C GLY A 272 -11.91 -10.81 -30.40
N SER A 273 -12.93 -10.31 -31.12
CA SER A 273 -13.24 -8.88 -31.16
C SER A 273 -13.71 -8.36 -29.80
N SER A 274 -14.60 -9.09 -29.13
CA SER A 274 -15.06 -8.74 -27.78
C SER A 274 -13.92 -8.73 -26.75
N LEU A 275 -12.95 -9.64 -26.87
CA LEU A 275 -11.75 -9.65 -26.03
C LEU A 275 -10.86 -8.42 -26.30
N VAL A 276 -10.63 -8.07 -27.58
CA VAL A 276 -9.82 -6.90 -27.95
C VAL A 276 -10.45 -5.61 -27.43
N VAL A 277 -11.77 -5.44 -27.59
CA VAL A 277 -12.49 -4.27 -27.05
C VAL A 277 -12.32 -4.19 -25.53
N ARG A 278 -12.42 -5.33 -24.84
CA ARG A 278 -12.32 -5.40 -23.39
C ARG A 278 -10.93 -5.08 -22.87
N LEU A 279 -9.89 -5.73 -23.43
CA LEU A 279 -8.49 -5.47 -23.09
C LEU A 279 -8.07 -4.05 -23.46
N GLY A 280 -8.50 -3.55 -24.63
CA GLY A 280 -8.26 -2.18 -25.06
C GLY A 280 -8.83 -1.16 -24.08
N ALA A 281 -10.11 -1.32 -23.71
CA ALA A 281 -10.75 -0.47 -22.70
C ALA A 281 -9.99 -0.51 -21.36
N GLY A 282 -9.49 -1.67 -20.96
CA GLY A 282 -8.68 -1.81 -19.76
C GLY A 282 -7.32 -1.13 -19.83
N ILE A 283 -6.60 -1.26 -20.94
CA ILE A 283 -5.31 -0.58 -21.14
C ILE A 283 -5.50 0.94 -21.08
N PHE A 284 -6.49 1.49 -21.78
CA PHE A 284 -6.74 2.94 -21.78
C PHE A 284 -7.19 3.45 -20.42
N TYR A 285 -8.09 2.73 -19.74
CA TYR A 285 -8.55 3.14 -18.42
C TYR A 285 -7.42 3.06 -17.40
N SER A 286 -6.69 1.95 -17.30
CA SER A 286 -5.57 1.78 -16.36
C SER A 286 -4.48 2.83 -16.58
N LEU A 287 -4.13 3.13 -17.84
CA LEU A 287 -3.16 4.16 -18.19
C LEU A 287 -3.62 5.55 -17.75
N GLY A 288 -4.89 5.89 -18.01
CA GLY A 288 -5.49 7.16 -17.62
C GLY A 288 -5.65 7.31 -16.10
N SER A 289 -6.13 6.27 -15.41
CA SER A 289 -6.27 6.28 -13.95
C SER A 289 -4.92 6.34 -13.25
N ALA A 290 -3.87 5.71 -13.81
CA ALA A 290 -2.51 5.82 -13.31
C ALA A 290 -1.96 7.24 -13.49
N LEU A 291 -2.28 7.91 -14.61
CA LEU A 291 -1.90 9.30 -14.85
C LEU A 291 -2.60 10.24 -13.85
N VAL A 292 -3.88 10.01 -13.59
CA VAL A 292 -4.63 10.78 -12.58
C VAL A 292 -3.98 10.60 -11.20
N GLN A 293 -3.61 9.37 -10.84
CA GLN A 293 -2.95 9.09 -9.57
C GLN A 293 -1.57 9.74 -9.45
N ALA A 294 -0.71 9.55 -10.44
CA ALA A 294 0.58 10.22 -10.50
C ALA A 294 0.42 11.75 -10.46
N GLY A 295 -0.57 12.28 -11.18
CA GLY A 295 -0.86 13.71 -11.26
C GLY A 295 -1.20 14.32 -9.90
N TYR A 296 -2.09 13.69 -9.12
CA TYR A 296 -2.40 14.22 -7.79
C TYR A 296 -1.28 13.96 -6.77
N TRP A 297 -0.48 12.90 -6.90
CA TRP A 297 0.73 12.74 -6.08
C TRP A 297 1.70 13.91 -6.30
N TRP A 298 1.92 14.30 -7.56
CA TRP A 298 2.75 15.45 -7.90
C TRP A 298 2.15 16.79 -7.47
N ALA A 299 0.84 16.99 -7.70
CA ALA A 299 0.17 18.26 -7.35
C ALA A 299 0.20 18.55 -5.85
N PHE A 300 0.23 17.52 -5.01
CA PHE A 300 0.29 17.62 -3.55
C PHE A 300 1.65 17.17 -2.99
N GLY A 301 2.71 17.27 -3.78
CA GLY A 301 4.07 16.89 -3.40
C GLY A 301 4.77 17.86 -2.44
N GLU A 302 4.26 19.07 -2.22
CA GLU A 302 4.91 20.10 -1.37
C GLU A 302 6.39 20.31 -1.79
N ASP A 303 7.33 20.23 -0.85
CA ASP A 303 8.78 20.37 -1.07
C ASP A 303 9.44 19.08 -1.58
N TRP A 304 8.67 18.12 -2.11
CA TRP A 304 9.19 16.87 -2.62
C TRP A 304 10.04 17.09 -3.88
N ASP A 305 11.34 16.99 -3.69
CA ASP A 305 12.36 17.17 -4.72
C ASP A 305 12.36 16.00 -5.73
N VAL A 306 11.42 15.98 -6.67
CA VAL A 306 11.38 15.00 -7.76
C VAL A 306 11.21 15.66 -9.13
N ASN A 307 11.88 15.10 -10.14
CA ASN A 307 11.90 15.65 -11.49
C ASN A 307 10.86 15.02 -12.44
N GLY A 308 10.74 15.59 -13.64
CA GLY A 308 9.81 15.11 -14.67
C GLY A 308 10.09 13.67 -15.16
N ALA A 309 11.34 13.21 -15.12
CA ALA A 309 11.64 11.81 -15.47
C ALA A 309 11.09 10.86 -14.40
N GLN A 310 11.23 11.21 -13.11
CA GLN A 310 10.64 10.45 -12.00
C GLN A 310 9.11 10.44 -12.06
N PHE A 311 8.48 11.51 -12.58
CA PHE A 311 7.03 11.55 -12.85
C PHE A 311 6.63 10.49 -13.86
N ILE A 312 7.26 10.48 -15.04
CA ILE A 312 6.93 9.52 -16.09
C ILE A 312 7.18 8.09 -15.61
N LEU A 313 8.29 7.83 -14.92
CA LEU A 313 8.58 6.50 -14.37
C LEU A 313 7.55 6.07 -13.32
N THR A 314 7.13 7.00 -12.44
CA THR A 314 6.07 6.72 -11.46
C THR A 314 4.74 6.40 -12.15
N TRP A 315 4.37 7.17 -13.16
CA TRP A 315 3.18 6.91 -13.95
C TRP A 315 3.23 5.52 -14.61
N LEU A 316 4.34 5.15 -15.24
CA LEU A 316 4.48 3.84 -15.88
C LEU A 316 4.42 2.68 -14.88
N VAL A 317 5.02 2.81 -13.70
CA VAL A 317 4.93 1.78 -12.65
C VAL A 317 3.52 1.66 -12.10
N LEU A 318 2.83 2.79 -11.87
CA LEU A 318 1.42 2.79 -11.46
C LEU A 318 0.52 2.20 -12.55
N TRP A 319 0.82 2.43 -13.83
CA TRP A 319 0.09 1.84 -14.94
C TRP A 319 0.22 0.32 -14.96
N VAL A 320 1.45 -0.21 -14.87
CA VAL A 320 1.68 -1.66 -14.79
C VAL A 320 0.96 -2.25 -13.57
N LEU A 321 1.08 -1.60 -12.41
CA LEU A 321 0.39 -2.01 -11.18
C LEU A 321 -1.13 -2.04 -11.38
N MET A 322 -1.72 -1.00 -11.97
CA MET A 322 -3.16 -0.94 -12.22
C MET A 322 -3.59 -1.99 -13.24
N MET A 323 -2.78 -2.28 -14.25
CA MET A 323 -3.05 -3.34 -15.22
C MET A 323 -3.03 -4.72 -14.55
N ASP A 324 -2.08 -5.01 -13.65
CA ASP A 324 -2.05 -6.25 -12.86
C ASP A 324 -3.33 -6.42 -12.03
N HIS A 325 -3.72 -5.37 -11.29
CA HIS A 325 -4.95 -5.36 -10.51
C HIS A 325 -6.18 -5.56 -11.38
N GLN A 326 -6.23 -4.86 -12.51
CA GLN A 326 -7.35 -4.95 -13.43
C GLN A 326 -7.51 -6.37 -13.99
N LEU A 327 -6.45 -6.97 -14.52
CA LEU A 327 -6.51 -8.30 -15.12
C LEU A 327 -6.94 -9.38 -14.11
N LEU A 328 -6.44 -9.30 -12.88
CA LEU A 328 -6.81 -10.24 -11.83
C LEU A 328 -8.29 -10.09 -11.43
N LEU A 329 -8.74 -8.85 -11.21
CA LEU A 329 -10.13 -8.58 -10.91
C LEU A 329 -11.04 -8.97 -12.07
N GLU A 330 -10.62 -8.72 -13.31
CA GLU A 330 -11.38 -9.09 -14.50
C GLU A 330 -11.56 -10.60 -14.62
N THR A 331 -10.49 -11.36 -14.40
CA THR A 331 -10.53 -12.82 -14.32
C THR A 331 -11.54 -13.26 -13.25
N ALA A 332 -11.52 -12.64 -12.07
CA ALA A 332 -12.48 -12.96 -11.01
C ALA A 332 -13.94 -12.65 -11.40
N PHE A 333 -14.20 -11.50 -12.03
CA PHE A 333 -15.54 -11.11 -12.51
C PHE A 333 -16.12 -12.06 -13.54
N LEU A 334 -15.27 -12.64 -14.38
CA LEU A 334 -15.68 -13.59 -15.43
C LEU A 334 -15.89 -15.01 -14.89
N LEU A 335 -15.20 -15.38 -13.82
CA LEU A 335 -15.29 -16.72 -13.21
C LEU A 335 -16.38 -16.85 -12.15
N VAL A 336 -16.71 -15.77 -11.46
CA VAL A 336 -17.54 -15.79 -10.24
C VAL A 336 -18.79 -14.93 -10.41
N PRO A 337 -19.94 -15.31 -9.81
CA PRO A 337 -21.15 -14.50 -9.87
C PRO A 337 -20.94 -13.07 -9.33
N LEU A 338 -21.60 -12.10 -9.95
CA LEU A 338 -21.48 -10.67 -9.62
C LEU A 338 -21.64 -10.35 -8.11
N PRO A 339 -22.57 -10.97 -7.34
CA PRO A 339 -22.67 -10.70 -5.90
C PRO A 339 -21.46 -11.15 -5.07
N ALA A 340 -20.63 -12.06 -5.59
CA ALA A 340 -19.45 -12.58 -4.90
C ALA A 340 -18.15 -11.83 -5.27
N THR A 341 -18.15 -10.97 -6.29
CA THR A 341 -16.95 -10.23 -6.71
C THR A 341 -16.41 -9.28 -5.65
N PRO A 342 -17.21 -8.62 -4.79
CA PRO A 342 -16.67 -7.76 -3.74
C PRO A 342 -15.83 -8.54 -2.73
N PHE A 343 -16.13 -9.82 -2.46
CA PHE A 343 -15.34 -10.64 -1.54
C PHE A 343 -13.92 -10.87 -2.06
N ILE A 344 -13.80 -11.21 -3.35
CA ILE A 344 -12.49 -11.43 -3.99
C ILE A 344 -11.70 -10.13 -4.04
N MET A 345 -12.36 -9.03 -4.39
CA MET A 345 -11.74 -7.71 -4.43
C MET A 345 -11.20 -7.31 -3.05
N LEU A 346 -11.99 -7.50 -1.99
CA LEU A 346 -11.54 -7.21 -0.62
C LEU A 346 -10.36 -8.09 -0.21
N ILE A 347 -10.41 -9.41 -0.43
CA ILE A 347 -9.29 -10.32 -0.12
C ILE A 347 -8.02 -9.84 -0.83
N TRP A 348 -8.10 -9.59 -2.14
CA TRP A 348 -6.97 -9.16 -2.95
C TRP A 348 -6.40 -7.82 -2.48
N MET A 349 -7.28 -6.86 -2.19
CA MET A 349 -6.90 -5.55 -1.66
C MET A 349 -6.16 -5.70 -0.33
N PHE A 350 -6.73 -6.42 0.64
CA PHE A 350 -6.11 -6.59 1.96
C PHE A 350 -4.81 -7.40 1.92
N MET A 351 -4.61 -8.28 0.93
CA MET A 351 -3.32 -8.96 0.72
C MET A 351 -2.21 -7.99 0.30
N ASN A 352 -2.54 -6.97 -0.50
CA ASN A 352 -1.56 -6.01 -1.05
C ASN A 352 -1.12 -4.93 -0.05
N ILE A 353 -2.04 -4.38 0.74
CA ILE A 353 -1.76 -3.17 1.57
C ILE A 353 -0.62 -3.38 2.59
N PRO A 354 -0.57 -4.48 3.39
CA PRO A 354 0.45 -4.59 4.43
C PRO A 354 1.88 -4.54 3.91
N SER A 355 2.06 -4.97 2.66
CA SER A 355 3.35 -5.00 1.98
C SER A 355 3.89 -3.63 1.58
N THR A 356 3.03 -2.61 1.51
CA THR A 356 3.41 -1.22 1.23
C THR A 356 3.42 -0.36 2.50
N LEU A 357 2.79 -0.84 3.57
CA LEU A 357 2.72 -0.16 4.86
C LEU A 357 3.96 -0.39 5.71
N SER A 358 4.44 -1.64 5.78
CA SER A 358 5.50 -2.02 6.71
C SER A 358 6.60 -2.82 6.02
N PRO A 359 7.88 -2.57 6.39
CA PRO A 359 8.99 -3.35 5.87
C PRO A 359 8.89 -4.80 6.33
N LEU A 360 9.31 -5.73 5.47
CA LEU A 360 9.25 -7.18 5.74
C LEU A 360 10.09 -7.58 6.96
N GLU A 361 11.18 -6.85 7.22
CA GLU A 361 12.06 -7.03 8.37
C GLU A 361 11.31 -6.91 9.71
N LEU A 362 10.21 -6.15 9.76
CA LEU A 362 9.37 -5.99 10.95
C LEU A 362 8.17 -6.93 10.99
N GLN A 363 7.89 -7.65 9.91
CA GLN A 363 6.80 -8.60 9.86
C GLN A 363 7.24 -9.98 10.36
N ALA A 364 6.31 -10.77 10.87
CA ALA A 364 6.61 -12.16 11.19
C ALA A 364 7.03 -12.92 9.91
N GLY A 365 7.90 -13.94 10.07
CA GLY A 365 8.40 -14.78 8.97
C GLY A 365 7.30 -15.27 8.02
N PHE A 366 6.13 -15.61 8.59
CA PHE A 366 4.95 -16.02 7.84
C PHE A 366 4.54 -15.04 6.74
N PHE A 367 4.62 -13.73 6.95
CA PHE A 367 4.12 -12.73 5.98
C PHE A 367 5.09 -12.42 4.84
N HIS A 368 6.29 -13.01 4.83
CA HIS A 368 7.32 -12.73 3.82
C HIS A 368 6.93 -13.17 2.39
N TRP A 369 5.90 -14.00 2.24
CA TRP A 369 5.33 -14.32 0.92
C TRP A 369 4.80 -13.07 0.19
N ALA A 370 4.54 -11.97 0.92
CA ALA A 370 4.16 -10.69 0.34
C ALA A 370 5.18 -10.15 -0.68
N MET A 371 6.42 -10.65 -0.68
CA MET A 371 7.40 -10.39 -1.74
C MET A 371 6.92 -10.77 -3.15
N ALA A 372 6.01 -11.74 -3.26
CA ALA A 372 5.47 -12.18 -4.53
C ALA A 372 4.29 -11.33 -5.02
N ILE A 373 3.74 -10.43 -4.19
CA ILE A 373 2.55 -9.64 -4.51
C ILE A 373 2.93 -8.40 -5.34
N PRO A 374 2.11 -7.95 -6.32
CA PRO A 374 2.44 -6.78 -7.12
C PRO A 374 2.55 -5.48 -6.29
N GLY A 375 1.73 -5.28 -5.25
CA GLY A 375 1.81 -4.10 -4.38
C GLY A 375 3.21 -3.85 -3.80
N TYR A 376 3.83 -4.88 -3.21
CA TYR A 376 5.20 -4.80 -2.67
C TYR A 376 6.22 -4.41 -3.75
N ASN A 377 6.14 -5.05 -4.92
CA ASN A 377 7.11 -4.87 -5.99
C ASN A 377 6.98 -3.51 -6.66
N ALA A 378 5.76 -3.01 -6.83
CA ALA A 378 5.52 -1.67 -7.32
C ALA A 378 6.01 -0.62 -6.31
N TYR A 379 5.68 -0.76 -5.02
CA TYR A 379 6.16 0.17 -3.99
C TYR A 379 7.69 0.22 -3.90
N ALA A 380 8.35 -0.95 -3.92
CA ALA A 380 9.81 -1.02 -3.93
C ALA A 380 10.42 -0.33 -5.16
N THR A 381 9.81 -0.53 -6.34
CA THR A 381 10.23 0.12 -7.60
C THR A 381 10.04 1.64 -7.53
N LEU A 382 8.90 2.10 -6.99
CA LEU A 382 8.61 3.52 -6.79
C LEU A 382 9.63 4.18 -5.85
N VAL A 383 9.96 3.55 -4.72
CA VAL A 383 10.99 4.08 -3.81
C VAL A 383 12.35 4.17 -4.50
N THR A 384 12.76 3.17 -5.29
CA THR A 384 14.00 3.25 -6.07
C THR A 384 13.99 4.43 -7.05
N ILE A 385 12.85 4.71 -7.70
CA ILE A 385 12.71 5.87 -8.59
C ILE A 385 12.83 7.17 -7.80
N TRP A 386 12.09 7.33 -6.70
CA TRP A 386 12.01 8.56 -5.92
C TRP A 386 13.31 8.92 -5.21
N THR A 387 14.07 7.91 -4.81
CA THR A 387 15.38 8.07 -4.16
C THR A 387 16.52 8.29 -5.17
N GLY A 388 16.24 8.28 -6.48
CA GLY A 388 17.27 8.44 -7.50
C GLY A 388 18.15 7.20 -7.69
N GLY A 389 17.68 6.02 -7.29
CA GLY A 389 18.37 4.75 -7.47
C GLY A 389 18.79 4.04 -6.18
N ALA A 390 18.43 4.56 -5.00
CA ALA A 390 18.74 3.88 -3.74
C ALA A 390 17.93 2.57 -3.62
N ARG A 391 18.53 1.58 -2.95
CA ARG A 391 18.00 0.24 -2.71
C ARG A 391 17.46 -0.40 -3.99
N ASN A 392 18.22 -0.29 -5.08
CA ASN A 392 17.83 -0.79 -6.39
C ASN A 392 17.63 -2.32 -6.37
N ARG A 393 16.37 -2.75 -6.46
CA ARG A 393 15.97 -4.16 -6.59
C ARG A 393 15.17 -4.42 -7.85
N LEU A 394 15.36 -3.59 -8.88
CA LEU A 394 14.63 -3.66 -10.16
C LEU A 394 14.77 -5.02 -10.84
N TYR A 395 15.93 -5.67 -10.68
CA TYR A 395 16.19 -7.03 -11.19
C TYR A 395 15.19 -8.07 -10.68
N ARG A 396 14.55 -7.83 -9.52
CA ARG A 396 13.56 -8.71 -8.90
C ARG A 396 12.16 -8.15 -9.03
N THR A 397 11.98 -6.85 -8.79
CA THR A 397 10.64 -6.26 -8.71
C THR A 397 9.95 -6.20 -10.07
N LEU A 398 10.68 -5.83 -11.13
CA LEU A 398 10.10 -5.72 -12.47
C LEU A 398 9.69 -7.09 -13.03
N PRO A 399 10.54 -8.15 -13.00
CA PRO A 399 10.11 -9.45 -13.50
C PRO A 399 8.88 -10.01 -12.78
N ILE A 400 8.74 -9.77 -11.48
CA ILE A 400 7.56 -10.23 -10.73
C ILE A 400 6.30 -9.49 -11.19
N LEU A 401 6.36 -8.17 -11.38
CA LEU A 401 5.24 -7.39 -11.94
C LEU A 401 4.85 -7.90 -13.34
N PHE A 402 5.84 -8.07 -14.23
CA PHE A 402 5.56 -8.60 -15.56
C PHE A 402 5.05 -10.05 -15.55
N ALA A 403 5.45 -10.87 -14.58
CA ALA A 403 4.91 -12.22 -14.42
C ALA A 403 3.41 -12.19 -14.05
N TRP A 404 2.99 -11.28 -13.17
CA TRP A 404 1.56 -11.05 -12.88
C TRP A 404 0.80 -10.55 -14.10
N LEU A 405 1.40 -9.65 -14.88
CA LEU A 405 0.80 -9.15 -16.11
C LEU A 405 0.54 -10.28 -17.10
N VAL A 406 1.53 -11.15 -17.35
CA VAL A 406 1.39 -12.30 -18.24
C VAL A 406 0.37 -13.31 -17.70
N ALA A 407 0.45 -13.65 -16.41
CA ALA A 407 -0.51 -14.56 -15.78
C ALA A 407 -1.95 -14.02 -15.84
N GLY A 408 -2.12 -12.72 -15.61
CA GLY A 408 -3.38 -12.01 -15.71
C GLY A 408 -3.93 -11.99 -17.13
N LEU A 409 -3.09 -11.74 -18.14
CA LEU A 409 -3.49 -11.78 -19.55
C LEU A 409 -3.99 -13.17 -19.96
N ILE A 410 -3.28 -14.22 -19.56
CA ILE A 410 -3.69 -15.61 -19.79
C ILE A 410 -5.00 -15.90 -19.07
N GLY A 411 -5.08 -15.55 -17.78
CA GLY A 411 -6.27 -15.77 -16.94
C GLY A 411 -7.52 -15.10 -17.52
N THR A 412 -7.41 -13.81 -17.86
CA THR A 412 -8.51 -13.03 -18.45
C THR A 412 -8.93 -13.59 -19.79
N THR A 413 -7.98 -13.96 -20.66
CA THR A 413 -8.29 -14.54 -21.98
C THR A 413 -9.09 -15.85 -21.85
N LEU A 414 -8.63 -16.76 -20.99
CA LEU A 414 -9.31 -18.04 -20.75
C LEU A 414 -10.68 -17.84 -20.09
N ALA A 415 -10.78 -16.94 -19.12
CA ALA A 415 -12.03 -16.62 -18.44
C ALA A 415 -13.04 -15.97 -19.40
N HIS A 416 -12.58 -15.11 -20.31
CA HIS A 416 -13.42 -14.47 -21.32
C HIS A 416 -13.97 -15.47 -22.33
N TRP A 417 -13.12 -16.39 -22.82
CA TRP A 417 -13.58 -17.48 -23.69
C TRP A 417 -14.64 -18.34 -23.02
N ARG A 418 -14.43 -18.69 -21.75
CA ARG A 418 -15.43 -19.40 -20.94
C ARG A 418 -16.72 -18.60 -20.81
N ALA A 419 -16.64 -17.30 -20.54
CA ALA A 419 -17.81 -16.43 -20.39
C ALA A 419 -18.64 -16.35 -21.68
N CYS A 420 -17.99 -16.14 -22.84
CA CYS A 420 -18.65 -16.18 -24.15
C CYS A 420 -19.33 -17.53 -24.42
N HIS A 421 -18.63 -18.64 -24.16
CA HIS A 421 -19.20 -19.98 -24.35
C HIS A 421 -20.44 -20.23 -23.48
N LEU A 422 -20.40 -19.83 -22.21
CA LEU A 422 -21.52 -19.96 -21.29
C LEU A 422 -22.69 -19.04 -21.68
N ALA A 423 -22.41 -17.81 -22.11
CA ALA A 423 -23.43 -16.87 -22.58
C ALA A 423 -24.16 -17.41 -23.81
N PHE A 424 -23.42 -17.95 -24.78
CA PHE A 424 -24.00 -18.57 -25.97
C PHE A 424 -24.84 -19.81 -25.63
N LYS A 425 -24.36 -20.68 -24.74
CA LYS A 425 -25.14 -21.85 -24.28
C LYS A 425 -26.46 -21.45 -23.62
N ARG A 426 -26.45 -20.45 -22.74
CA ARG A 426 -27.66 -19.95 -22.07
C ARG A 426 -28.66 -19.41 -23.07
N GLN A 427 -28.21 -18.57 -24.00
CA GLN A 427 -29.08 -18.05 -25.05
C GLN A 427 -29.72 -19.17 -25.89
N ARG A 428 -28.99 -20.23 -26.21
CA ARG A 428 -29.55 -21.38 -26.93
C ARG A 428 -30.62 -22.12 -26.13
N VAL A 429 -30.40 -22.32 -24.82
CA VAL A 429 -31.40 -22.94 -23.94
C VAL A 429 -32.66 -22.08 -23.88
N ASP A 430 -32.51 -20.77 -23.65
CA ASP A 430 -33.64 -19.84 -23.59
C ASP A 430 -34.46 -19.80 -24.90
N VAL A 431 -33.80 -19.99 -26.05
CA VAL A 431 -34.46 -20.07 -27.36
C VAL A 431 -35.22 -21.39 -27.53
N LEU A 432 -34.67 -22.51 -27.02
CA LEU A 432 -35.33 -23.81 -27.06
C LEU A 432 -36.55 -23.84 -26.11
N GLU A 433 -36.41 -23.38 -24.87
CA GLU A 433 -37.52 -23.29 -23.91
C GLU A 433 -38.67 -22.44 -24.46
N ARG A 434 -38.38 -21.27 -25.04
CA ARG A 434 -39.39 -20.43 -25.69
C ARG A 434 -40.07 -21.09 -26.90
N ARG A 435 -39.39 -22.01 -27.58
CA ARG A 435 -39.97 -22.76 -28.70
C ARG A 435 -40.87 -23.87 -28.19
N ASP A 436 -40.47 -24.55 -27.12
CA ASP A 436 -41.24 -25.61 -26.49
C ASP A 436 -42.52 -25.05 -25.85
N ASP A 437 -42.45 -23.92 -25.15
CA ASP A 437 -43.63 -23.22 -24.60
C ASP A 437 -44.66 -22.87 -25.70
N LYS A 438 -44.18 -22.31 -26.83
CA LYS A 438 -45.03 -21.99 -27.97
C LYS A 438 -45.65 -23.23 -28.63
N SER A 439 -44.93 -24.35 -28.64
CA SER A 439 -45.46 -25.62 -29.16
C SER A 439 -46.44 -26.30 -28.21
N GLY A 440 -46.28 -26.12 -26.89
CA GLY A 440 -47.22 -26.57 -25.87
C GLY A 440 -48.53 -25.79 -25.87
N GLU A 441 -48.48 -24.48 -26.10
CA GLU A 441 -49.68 -23.64 -26.28
C GLU A 441 -50.42 -23.96 -27.59
N ALA A 442 -49.71 -24.30 -28.67
CA ALA A 442 -50.32 -24.70 -29.94
C ALA A 442 -50.89 -26.14 -29.94
N GLY A 443 -50.58 -26.94 -28.91
CA GLY A 443 -51.00 -28.34 -28.77
C GLY A 443 -52.26 -28.57 -27.94
N GLN A 444 -52.89 -27.53 -27.37
CA GLN A 444 -54.20 -27.67 -26.73
C GLN A 444 -55.30 -27.67 -27.80
N PRO A 445 -56.11 -28.74 -27.93
CA PRO A 445 -57.21 -28.75 -28.88
C PRO A 445 -58.27 -27.73 -28.44
N ALA A 446 -58.70 -26.89 -29.38
CA ALA A 446 -59.86 -26.02 -29.22
C ALA A 446 -61.13 -26.88 -29.06
N GLU A 447 -61.51 -27.19 -27.82
CA GLU A 447 -62.83 -27.76 -27.54
C GLU A 447 -63.91 -26.68 -27.70
N GLY A 448 -64.60 -26.74 -28.84
CA GLY A 448 -66.06 -26.70 -28.89
C GLY A 448 -66.74 -25.32 -28.88
N VAL A 449 -66.82 -24.68 -30.04
CA VAL A 449 -67.95 -23.80 -30.38
C VAL A 449 -68.96 -24.61 -31.21
N MET A 450 -70.16 -24.87 -30.68
CA MET A 450 -71.47 -24.84 -31.37
C MET A 450 -72.61 -25.15 -30.37
N VAL A 451 -73.48 -24.19 -30.02
CA VAL A 451 -74.80 -23.83 -30.60
C VAL A 451 -76.01 -24.45 -29.86
N SER A 452 -76.83 -23.53 -29.34
CA SER A 452 -78.28 -23.47 -29.05
C SER A 452 -79.04 -24.61 -28.34
N ASN A 453 -79.77 -24.27 -27.28
CA ASN A 453 -81.21 -23.98 -27.32
C ASN A 453 -81.77 -23.59 -25.94
N GLN A 454 -82.56 -22.52 -25.92
CA GLN A 454 -83.61 -22.23 -24.93
C GLN A 454 -84.67 -23.37 -24.92
N PRO A 455 -85.49 -23.58 -23.85
CA PRO A 455 -86.55 -22.61 -23.51
C PRO A 455 -87.00 -22.50 -22.02
N ALA A 456 -87.78 -21.43 -21.78
CA ALA A 456 -88.91 -21.20 -20.84
C ALA A 456 -88.76 -21.60 -19.35
N VAL A 457 -89.05 -20.75 -18.35
CA VAL A 457 -90.16 -19.78 -18.18
C VAL A 457 -89.67 -18.47 -17.60
#